data_AF-A0A2K1FRF3-F1
#
_entry.id   AF-A0A2K1FRF3-F1
#
_cell.length_a   1.000
_cell.length_b   1.000
_cell.length_c   1.000
_cell.angle_alpha   90.00
_cell.angle_beta   90.00
_cell.angle_gamma   90.00
#
_symmetry.space_group_name_H-M   'P 1'
#
loop_
_entity.id
_entity.type
_entity.pdbx_description
1 polymer ?
#
loop_
_entity_poly.entity_id
_entity_poly.type
_entity_poly.pdbx_seq_one_letter_code
_entity_poly.pdbx_strand_id
1 'polypeptide(L)'
;MAYADPVRWATVPCRESDVFQRLRQRSDAGSDFLFHCYSAPESVGHRVVLAPSDEQLRRADVDEREERKKPRNRYHHSGLWSPYRPTVVYVGSVAIGLAIVEMSETVLLRYVRGSYVREADYTPPKPSRHAVDHTWTTTRDLPSGRLRLVAYSPYGRVHWSTDWQETTKASLRPMLTSIVQAIEEAAADLVGKLEEADRQAEIAHQEWLAAQEKRRREDDRRRVEQSVRESQEHLLQIIQQWSHVMEVEQFLASVEARTADLPADDREPIRDRLTLARAFLGTQNPLDFFLAWKTPGERYHPVYPENGPEQHATLGLDRRTIQRDR
;
A
#
# COMPACT_ATOMS: atom_id res chain seq x y z
N MET A 1 3.29 31.29 -68.53
CA MET A 1 4.18 32.42 -68.23
C MET A 1 3.55 33.21 -67.07
N ALA A 2 3.99 32.91 -65.85
CA ALA A 2 3.74 33.71 -64.65
C ALA A 2 4.80 33.30 -63.63
N TYR A 3 5.58 34.28 -63.18
CA TYR A 3 6.63 34.20 -62.18
C TYR A 3 6.06 33.85 -60.80
N ALA A 4 6.77 33.02 -60.03
CA ALA A 4 6.68 32.99 -58.57
C ALA A 4 8.03 32.55 -57.97
N ASP A 5 8.68 33.48 -57.28
CA ASP A 5 9.94 33.33 -56.56
C ASP A 5 9.83 32.41 -55.32
N PRO A 6 10.90 31.69 -54.95
CA PRO A 6 10.98 30.94 -53.70
C PRO A 6 11.34 31.85 -52.52
N VAL A 7 10.57 31.71 -51.44
CA VAL A 7 10.71 32.41 -50.16
C VAL A 7 12.09 32.15 -49.53
N ARG A 8 12.89 33.22 -49.43
CA ARG A 8 14.08 33.30 -48.57
C ARG A 8 13.64 33.31 -47.10
N TRP A 9 13.91 32.24 -46.36
CA TRP A 9 13.98 32.31 -44.91
C TRP A 9 15.35 32.92 -44.55
N ALA A 10 15.31 34.11 -43.96
CA ALA A 10 16.48 34.75 -43.41
C ALA A 10 16.89 34.01 -42.13
N THR A 11 18.12 33.49 -42.11
CA THR A 11 18.80 32.96 -40.94
C THR A 11 18.97 34.08 -39.91
N VAL A 12 18.22 34.02 -38.81
CA VAL A 12 18.53 34.78 -37.61
C VAL A 12 19.40 33.88 -36.72
N PRO A 13 20.66 34.24 -36.42
CA PRO A 13 21.48 33.45 -35.52
C PRO A 13 20.98 33.68 -34.09
N CYS A 14 20.19 32.75 -33.58
CA CYS A 14 19.94 32.66 -32.14
C CYS A 14 21.29 32.36 -31.46
N ARG A 15 21.79 33.30 -30.66
CA ARG A 15 22.85 33.03 -29.68
C ARG A 15 22.34 31.96 -28.71
N GLU A 16 22.68 30.69 -28.96
CA GLU A 16 22.65 29.67 -27.91
C GLU A 16 23.48 30.22 -26.75
N SER A 17 22.86 30.38 -25.58
CA SER A 17 23.58 30.83 -24.40
C SER A 17 24.63 29.78 -24.01
N ASP A 18 25.78 30.23 -23.49
CA ASP A 18 26.88 29.36 -22.98
C ASP A 18 26.39 28.23 -22.05
N VAL A 19 25.26 28.44 -21.39
CA VAL A 19 24.59 27.46 -20.52
C VAL A 19 24.09 26.25 -21.32
N PHE A 20 23.45 26.46 -22.48
CA PHE A 20 22.95 25.38 -23.33
C PHE A 20 24.08 24.63 -24.05
N GLN A 21 25.15 25.33 -24.45
CA GLN A 21 26.32 24.67 -25.03
C GLN A 21 27.10 23.85 -23.98
N ARG A 22 27.22 24.34 -22.74
CA ARG A 22 27.77 23.55 -21.62
C ARG A 22 26.88 22.36 -21.27
N LEU A 23 25.56 22.50 -21.28
CA LEU A 23 24.63 21.39 -21.04
C LEU A 23 24.73 20.31 -22.13
N ARG A 24 24.88 20.71 -23.40
CA ARG A 24 25.06 19.78 -24.54
C ARG A 24 26.41 19.05 -24.49
N GLN A 25 27.52 19.77 -24.32
CA GLN A 25 28.86 19.16 -24.19
C GLN A 25 28.98 18.28 -22.93
N ARG A 26 28.28 18.63 -21.84
CA ARG A 26 28.22 17.79 -20.62
C ARG A 26 27.34 16.55 -20.79
N SER A 27 26.28 16.64 -21.58
CA SER A 27 25.48 15.47 -21.97
C SER A 27 26.34 14.44 -22.70
N ASP A 28 27.26 14.89 -23.56
CA ASP A 28 28.15 13.99 -24.31
C ASP A 28 29.20 13.34 -23.39
N ALA A 29 29.84 14.10 -22.49
CA ALA A 29 30.80 13.56 -21.53
C ALA A 29 30.17 12.65 -20.45
N GLY A 30 28.95 12.99 -20.02
CA GLY A 30 28.14 12.18 -19.10
C GLY A 30 27.66 10.89 -19.77
N SER A 31 27.22 10.95 -21.03
CA SER A 31 26.83 9.77 -21.81
C SER A 31 28.01 8.82 -22.05
N ASP A 32 29.20 9.34 -22.31
CA ASP A 32 30.42 8.55 -22.47
C ASP A 32 30.82 7.86 -21.16
N PHE A 33 30.70 8.54 -20.02
CA PHE A 33 30.94 7.93 -18.72
C PHE A 33 29.91 6.84 -18.38
N LEU A 34 28.62 7.10 -18.63
CA LEU A 34 27.54 6.11 -18.45
C LEU A 34 27.84 4.85 -19.27
N PHE A 35 28.23 5.01 -20.53
CA PHE A 35 28.61 3.90 -21.40
C PHE A 35 29.76 3.09 -20.79
N HIS A 36 30.85 3.74 -20.37
CA HIS A 36 31.98 3.06 -19.75
C HIS A 36 31.64 2.34 -18.44
N CYS A 37 30.76 2.90 -17.61
CA CYS A 37 30.32 2.24 -16.37
C CYS A 37 29.57 0.93 -16.63
N TYR A 38 28.75 0.88 -17.68
CA TYR A 38 28.00 -0.32 -18.04
C TYR A 38 28.83 -1.31 -18.86
N SER A 39 29.71 -0.82 -19.74
CA SER A 39 30.58 -1.68 -20.56
C SER A 39 31.76 -2.28 -19.78
N ALA A 40 32.19 -1.68 -18.66
CA ALA A 40 33.30 -2.22 -17.87
C ALA A 40 32.98 -3.61 -17.28
N PRO A 41 31.84 -3.84 -16.59
CA PRO A 41 31.44 -5.19 -16.19
C PRO A 41 31.25 -6.15 -17.37
N GLU A 42 30.71 -5.68 -18.50
CA GLU A 42 30.56 -6.50 -19.72
C GLU A 42 31.91 -6.97 -20.27
N SER A 43 32.93 -6.11 -20.22
CA SER A 43 34.28 -6.46 -20.67
C SER A 43 34.95 -7.55 -19.81
N VAL A 44 34.53 -7.68 -18.56
CA VAL A 44 34.95 -8.76 -17.63
C VAL A 44 34.11 -10.03 -17.81
N GLY A 45 33.02 -9.95 -18.59
CA GLY A 45 32.13 -11.08 -18.89
C GLY A 45 30.82 -11.09 -18.10
N HIS A 46 30.53 -10.04 -17.32
CA HIS A 46 29.27 -9.93 -16.58
C HIS A 46 28.15 -9.39 -17.45
N ARG A 47 26.94 -9.92 -17.28
CA ARG A 47 25.78 -9.49 -18.07
C ARG A 47 25.13 -8.26 -17.43
N VAL A 48 25.08 -7.15 -18.16
CA VAL A 48 24.42 -5.91 -17.73
C VAL A 48 23.12 -5.71 -18.52
N VAL A 49 21.98 -5.66 -17.83
CA VAL A 49 20.66 -5.51 -18.47
C VAL A 49 19.70 -4.73 -17.57
N LEU A 50 18.60 -4.24 -18.13
CA LEU A 50 17.45 -3.85 -17.32
C LEU A 50 16.81 -5.12 -16.72
N ALA A 51 16.71 -5.18 -15.39
CA ALA A 51 16.21 -6.32 -14.62
C ALA A 51 14.92 -6.88 -15.21
N PRO A 52 14.80 -8.16 -15.62
CA PRO A 52 13.67 -8.70 -16.36
C PRO A 52 12.34 -8.54 -15.59
N SER A 53 11.20 -8.50 -16.28
CA SER A 53 9.91 -8.13 -15.67
C SER A 53 9.31 -9.21 -14.77
N ASP A 54 9.78 -10.44 -14.93
CA ASP A 54 9.44 -11.62 -14.15
C ASP A 54 10.17 -11.67 -12.80
N GLU A 55 11.35 -11.05 -12.69
CA GLU A 55 12.09 -10.98 -11.44
C GLU A 55 11.59 -9.84 -10.52
N GLN A 56 11.43 -10.13 -9.23
CA GLN A 56 11.00 -9.16 -8.22
C GLN A 56 12.15 -8.26 -7.74
N LEU A 57 12.87 -7.64 -8.68
CA LEU A 57 14.00 -6.75 -8.38
C LEU A 57 13.53 -5.30 -8.23
N ARG A 58 13.94 -4.64 -7.16
CA ARG A 58 13.56 -3.26 -6.83
C ARG A 58 14.76 -2.34 -6.86
N ARG A 59 14.54 -1.09 -7.28
CA ARG A 59 15.54 -0.03 -7.14
C ARG A 59 15.65 0.39 -5.68
N ALA A 60 16.87 0.52 -5.16
CA ALA A 60 17.11 1.09 -3.84
C ALA A 60 16.79 2.58 -3.81
N ASP A 61 16.45 3.10 -2.62
CA ASP A 61 16.33 4.54 -2.42
C ASP A 61 17.72 5.19 -2.48
N VAL A 62 17.96 6.00 -3.50
CA VAL A 62 19.27 6.63 -3.73
C VAL A 62 19.15 8.12 -3.42
N ASP A 63 19.82 8.55 -2.35
CA ASP A 63 19.95 9.96 -2.01
C ASP A 63 20.91 10.63 -2.99
N GLU A 64 20.41 11.59 -3.77
CA GLU A 64 21.19 12.35 -4.75
C GLU A 64 22.10 13.40 -4.11
N ARG A 65 21.87 13.79 -2.84
CA ARG A 65 22.61 14.90 -2.24
C ARG A 65 24.08 14.54 -2.08
N GLU A 66 24.95 15.48 -2.44
CA GLU A 66 26.38 15.36 -2.23
C GLU A 66 26.68 15.20 -0.74
N GLU A 67 26.21 16.14 0.08
CA GLU A 67 26.37 16.11 1.54
C GLU A 67 25.09 15.60 2.24
N ARG A 68 25.12 14.35 2.71
CA ARG A 68 24.00 13.72 3.44
C ARG A 68 24.01 14.14 4.93
N LYS A 69 23.70 15.41 5.23
CA LYS A 69 23.76 15.92 6.63
C LYS A 69 22.69 15.35 7.56
N LYS A 70 21.47 15.18 7.06
CA LYS A 70 20.33 14.67 7.82
C LYS A 70 19.52 13.70 6.96
N PRO A 71 18.96 12.62 7.56
CA PRO A 71 18.03 11.76 6.85
C PRO A 71 16.85 12.60 6.37
N ARG A 72 16.45 12.37 5.12
CA ARG A 72 15.32 13.07 4.55
C ARG A 72 14.03 12.56 5.19
N ASN A 73 12.99 13.39 5.17
CA ASN A 73 11.66 12.93 5.56
C ASN A 73 11.27 11.75 4.66
N ARG A 74 10.73 10.67 5.23
CA ARG A 74 10.26 9.48 4.51
C ARG A 74 9.24 9.81 3.41
N TYR A 75 8.50 10.90 3.55
CA TYR A 75 7.51 11.36 2.57
C TYR A 75 8.08 12.31 1.51
N HIS A 76 9.41 12.50 1.48
CA HIS A 76 10.01 13.37 0.50
C HIS A 76 10.15 12.65 -0.84
N HIS A 77 9.48 13.18 -1.87
CA HIS A 77 9.66 12.74 -3.25
C HIS A 77 10.65 13.68 -3.93
N SER A 78 11.82 13.17 -4.34
CA SER A 78 12.84 13.96 -5.03
C SER A 78 12.37 14.45 -6.40
N GLY A 79 11.31 13.86 -6.97
CA GLY A 79 10.77 14.19 -8.28
C GLY A 79 11.74 13.89 -9.43
N LEU A 80 12.87 13.23 -9.13
CA LEU A 80 13.88 12.84 -10.09
C LEU A 80 13.34 11.69 -10.93
N TRP A 81 13.61 11.76 -12.23
CA TRP A 81 13.29 10.65 -13.12
C TRP A 81 14.07 9.40 -12.73
N SER A 82 13.39 8.26 -12.72
CA SER A 82 13.98 6.95 -12.50
C SER A 82 13.46 5.97 -13.55
N PRO A 83 14.29 5.06 -14.09
CA PRO A 83 13.78 4.01 -14.96
C PRO A 83 12.80 3.13 -14.20
N TYR A 84 11.78 2.63 -14.92
CA TYR A 84 10.74 1.76 -14.35
C TYR A 84 11.33 0.46 -13.79
N ARG A 85 12.42 -0.04 -14.39
CA ARG A 85 13.15 -1.24 -13.98
C ARG A 85 14.60 -0.88 -13.68
N PRO A 86 15.19 -1.41 -12.60
CA PRO A 86 16.58 -1.12 -12.26
C PRO A 86 17.52 -1.72 -13.31
N THR A 87 18.64 -1.04 -13.57
CA THR A 87 19.76 -1.65 -14.30
C THR A 87 20.48 -2.59 -13.35
N VAL A 88 20.71 -3.83 -13.77
CA VAL A 88 21.34 -4.86 -12.96
C VAL A 88 22.53 -5.48 -13.68
N VAL A 89 23.51 -5.88 -12.90
CA VAL A 89 24.66 -6.69 -13.32
C VAL A 89 24.50 -8.06 -12.70
N TYR A 90 24.52 -9.09 -13.53
CA TYR A 90 24.54 -10.47 -13.06
C TYR A 90 25.98 -10.91 -12.87
N VAL A 91 26.33 -11.21 -11.62
CA VAL A 91 27.60 -11.84 -11.24
C VAL A 91 27.26 -13.26 -10.79
N GLY A 92 27.51 -14.23 -11.67
CA GLY A 92 27.06 -15.62 -11.46
C GLY A 92 25.53 -15.71 -11.42
N SER A 93 24.98 -16.11 -10.27
CA SER A 93 23.53 -16.25 -10.04
C SER A 93 22.88 -15.03 -9.37
N VAL A 94 23.67 -14.04 -8.93
CA VAL A 94 23.17 -12.90 -8.16
C VAL A 94 23.09 -11.65 -9.03
N ALA A 95 21.97 -10.94 -8.91
CA ALA A 95 21.79 -9.62 -9.53
C ALA A 95 22.23 -8.52 -8.55
N ILE A 96 23.05 -7.59 -9.03
CA ILE A 96 23.41 -6.35 -8.32
C ILE A 96 22.85 -5.17 -9.08
N GLY A 97 22.07 -4.33 -8.41
CA GLY A 97 21.53 -3.11 -8.99
C GLY A 97 22.60 -2.03 -9.10
N LEU A 98 22.63 -1.34 -10.24
CA LEU A 98 23.48 -0.18 -10.48
C LEU A 98 22.62 1.05 -10.77
N ALA A 99 22.90 2.13 -10.04
CA ALA A 99 22.32 3.44 -10.29
C ALA A 99 23.43 4.49 -10.41
N ILE A 100 23.35 5.30 -11.46
CA ILE A 100 24.21 6.46 -11.63
C ILE A 100 23.33 7.68 -11.41
N VAL A 101 23.76 8.57 -10.53
CA VAL A 101 23.02 9.79 -10.19
C VAL A 101 23.94 10.99 -10.30
N GLU A 102 23.45 12.08 -10.87
CA GLU A 102 24.09 13.38 -10.72
C GLU A 102 23.83 13.89 -9.31
N MET A 103 24.90 14.24 -8.59
CA MET A 103 24.79 14.70 -7.22
C MET A 103 24.22 16.12 -7.16
N SER A 104 23.45 16.41 -6.13
CA SER A 104 22.95 17.76 -5.87
C SER A 104 23.71 18.46 -4.75
N GLU A 105 23.97 19.75 -4.96
CA GLU A 105 24.48 20.67 -3.94
C GLU A 105 23.33 21.56 -3.44
N THR A 106 23.26 21.72 -2.12
CA THR A 106 22.29 22.62 -1.48
C THR A 106 22.80 24.06 -1.58
N VAL A 107 22.22 24.85 -2.48
CA VAL A 107 22.67 26.21 -2.79
C VAL A 107 21.65 27.24 -2.31
N LEU A 108 22.14 28.34 -1.75
CA LEU A 108 21.32 29.51 -1.43
C LEU A 108 21.05 30.30 -2.72
N LEU A 109 19.78 30.38 -3.08
CA LEU A 109 19.27 31.08 -4.24
C LEU A 109 18.51 32.33 -3.81
N ARG A 110 18.66 33.39 -4.58
CA ARG A 110 17.83 34.59 -4.49
C ARG A 110 16.82 34.59 -5.63
N TYR A 111 15.56 34.80 -5.29
CA TYR A 111 14.54 35.09 -6.27
C TYR A 111 14.63 36.56 -6.68
N VAL A 112 14.85 36.81 -7.96
CA VAL A 112 14.94 38.14 -8.56
C VAL A 112 14.09 38.16 -9.81
N ARG A 113 13.02 38.96 -9.80
CA ARG A 113 12.18 39.26 -10.98
C ARG A 113 11.77 38.04 -11.81
N GLY A 114 11.25 36.99 -11.17
CA GLY A 114 10.80 35.78 -11.88
C GLY A 114 11.84 34.68 -12.02
N SER A 115 13.11 34.94 -11.67
CA SER A 115 14.21 33.99 -11.85
C SER A 115 14.96 33.72 -10.55
N TYR A 116 15.56 32.54 -10.44
CA TYR A 116 16.44 32.19 -9.33
C TYR A 116 17.89 32.38 -9.75
N VAL A 117 18.64 33.18 -9.00
CA VAL A 117 20.07 33.42 -9.17
C VAL A 117 20.78 32.91 -7.93
N ARG A 118 22.00 32.37 -8.06
CA ARG A 118 22.80 32.01 -6.88
C ARG A 118 23.06 33.27 -6.07
N GLU A 119 22.92 33.19 -4.74
CA GLU A 119 23.15 34.34 -3.85
C GLU A 119 24.55 34.93 -4.05
N ALA A 120 25.56 34.07 -4.27
CA ALA A 120 26.93 34.49 -4.54
C ALA A 120 27.09 35.31 -5.83
N ASP A 121 26.22 35.10 -6.82
CA ASP A 121 26.26 35.78 -8.13
C ASP A 121 25.35 37.02 -8.15
N TYR A 122 24.58 37.27 -7.07
CA TYR A 122 23.68 38.40 -7.00
C TYR A 122 24.43 39.71 -6.72
N THR A 123 24.38 40.63 -7.68
CA THR A 123 24.85 42.01 -7.48
C THR A 123 23.67 42.92 -7.18
N PRO A 124 23.59 43.53 -5.97
CA PRO A 124 22.47 44.40 -5.63
C PRO A 124 22.48 45.66 -6.52
N PRO A 125 21.31 46.14 -6.98
CA PRO A 125 21.22 47.39 -7.71
C PRO A 125 21.60 48.58 -6.82
N LYS A 126 22.07 49.68 -7.43
CA LYS A 126 22.39 50.90 -6.68
C LYS A 126 21.16 51.38 -5.90
N PRO A 127 21.28 51.70 -4.61
CA PRO A 127 20.15 52.10 -3.79
C PRO A 127 19.51 53.38 -4.35
N SER A 128 18.24 53.28 -4.73
CA SER A 128 17.39 54.41 -5.14
C SER A 128 16.31 54.62 -4.10
N ARG A 129 15.93 55.88 -3.85
CA ARG A 129 14.91 56.29 -2.85
C ARG A 129 13.53 55.64 -3.08
N HIS A 130 13.28 55.10 -4.27
CA HIS A 130 12.02 54.48 -4.66
C HIS A 130 12.16 53.02 -5.13
N ALA A 131 13.34 52.40 -4.96
CA ALA A 131 13.54 51.01 -5.37
C ALA A 131 13.05 50.04 -4.27
N VAL A 132 11.95 49.34 -4.54
CA VAL A 132 11.49 48.21 -3.73
C VAL A 132 11.89 46.93 -4.45
N ASP A 133 12.94 46.26 -3.94
CA ASP A 133 13.35 44.96 -4.46
C ASP A 133 12.56 43.86 -3.73
N HIS A 134 11.58 43.26 -4.42
CA HIS A 134 10.84 42.10 -3.94
C HIS A 134 11.66 40.81 -4.15
N THR A 135 12.83 40.76 -3.50
CA THR A 135 13.71 39.58 -3.51
C THR A 135 13.63 38.85 -2.18
N TRP A 136 13.73 37.53 -2.22
CA TRP A 136 13.82 36.69 -1.03
C TRP A 136 14.80 35.55 -1.31
N THR A 137 15.39 35.03 -0.25
CA THR A 137 16.35 33.92 -0.34
C THR A 137 15.66 32.60 -0.03
N THR A 138 16.09 31.56 -0.74
CA THR A 138 15.60 30.20 -0.57
C THR A 138 16.74 29.22 -0.77
N THR A 139 16.69 28.13 -0.04
CA THR A 139 17.65 27.05 -0.20
C THR A 139 17.04 25.99 -1.10
N ARG A 140 17.73 25.61 -2.18
CA ARG A 140 17.31 24.53 -3.08
C ARG A 140 18.49 23.64 -3.46
N ASP A 141 18.19 22.39 -3.74
CA ASP A 141 19.16 21.43 -4.27
C ASP A 141 19.29 21.65 -5.78
N LEU A 142 20.50 21.95 -6.24
CA LEU A 142 20.84 22.12 -7.66
C LEU A 142 21.82 21.05 -8.11
N PRO A 143 21.79 20.62 -9.39
CA PRO A 143 22.78 19.69 -9.93
C PRO A 143 24.20 20.26 -9.80
N SER A 144 25.09 19.48 -9.18
CA SER A 144 26.49 19.85 -8.96
C SER A 144 27.38 19.58 -10.18
N GLY A 145 26.90 18.82 -11.17
CA GLY A 145 27.71 18.38 -12.31
C GLY A 145 28.62 17.19 -12.03
N ARG A 146 28.57 16.61 -10.82
CA ARG A 146 29.39 15.46 -10.41
C ARG A 146 28.54 14.21 -10.28
N LEU A 147 29.11 13.06 -10.65
CA LEU A 147 28.39 11.79 -10.66
C LEU A 147 28.67 10.96 -9.40
N ARG A 148 27.68 10.15 -9.04
CA ARG A 148 27.80 9.09 -8.03
C ARG A 148 27.31 7.79 -8.64
N LEU A 149 28.12 6.75 -8.52
CA LEU A 149 27.71 5.38 -8.82
C LEU A 149 27.30 4.71 -7.52
N VAL A 150 26.14 4.04 -7.53
CA VAL A 150 25.62 3.28 -6.41
C VAL A 150 25.39 1.84 -6.86
N ALA A 151 26.07 0.91 -6.21
CA ALA A 151 25.76 -0.51 -6.28
C ALA A 151 24.88 -0.89 -5.08
N TYR A 152 23.83 -1.67 -5.30
CA TYR A 152 22.92 -2.07 -4.25
C TYR A 152 22.33 -3.46 -4.47
N SER A 153 21.85 -4.06 -3.39
CA SER A 153 21.06 -5.30 -3.45
C SER A 153 19.66 -4.97 -3.96
N PRO A 154 19.24 -5.51 -5.12
CA PRO A 154 17.90 -5.29 -5.65
C PRO A 154 16.83 -6.15 -4.94
N TYR A 155 17.25 -7.06 -4.06
CA TYR A 155 16.37 -7.97 -3.33
C TYR A 155 15.80 -7.28 -2.09
N GLY A 156 14.47 -7.22 -1.97
CA GLY A 156 13.82 -6.56 -0.83
C GLY A 156 14.09 -7.21 0.53
N ARG A 157 14.62 -8.44 0.56
CA ARG A 157 14.95 -9.17 1.80
C ARG A 157 16.29 -8.75 2.40
N VAL A 158 17.26 -8.35 1.56
CA VAL A 158 18.63 -8.07 1.98
C VAL A 158 18.99 -6.64 1.60
N HIS A 159 19.28 -5.82 2.62
CA HIS A 159 19.66 -4.42 2.42
C HIS A 159 21.18 -4.32 2.38
N TRP A 160 21.72 -3.99 1.21
CA TRP A 160 23.13 -3.69 1.01
C TRP A 160 23.26 -2.59 -0.05
N SER A 161 24.15 -1.64 0.17
CA SER A 161 24.47 -0.58 -0.79
C SER A 161 25.88 -0.07 -0.57
N THR A 162 26.58 0.23 -1.65
CA THR A 162 27.89 0.89 -1.66
C THR A 162 27.86 2.00 -2.70
N ASP A 163 28.48 3.15 -2.39
CA ASP A 163 28.54 4.28 -3.30
C ASP A 163 29.96 4.80 -3.51
N TRP A 164 30.22 5.23 -4.75
CA TRP A 164 31.46 5.87 -5.17
C TRP A 164 31.12 7.24 -5.74
N GLN A 165 31.79 8.28 -5.25
CA GLN A 165 31.43 9.67 -5.53
C GLN A 165 32.56 10.40 -6.25
N GLU A 166 32.23 11.17 -7.29
CA GLU A 166 33.17 12.12 -7.86
C GLU A 166 33.41 13.29 -6.93
N THR A 167 34.66 13.66 -6.76
CA THR A 167 35.04 14.88 -6.03
C THR A 167 35.67 15.86 -7.01
N THR A 168 35.88 17.11 -6.58
CA THR A 168 36.55 18.13 -7.40
C THR A 168 37.94 17.70 -7.88
N LYS A 169 38.57 16.74 -7.18
CA LYS A 169 39.94 16.27 -7.47
C LYS A 169 40.01 14.85 -8.03
N ALA A 170 38.94 14.06 -7.93
CA ALA A 170 38.94 12.65 -8.29
C ALA A 170 37.72 12.31 -9.15
N SER A 171 37.97 11.74 -10.33
CA SER A 171 36.95 11.22 -11.24
C SER A 171 36.73 9.73 -11.01
N LEU A 172 35.56 9.22 -11.42
CA LEU A 172 35.22 7.81 -11.26
C LEU A 172 35.84 6.90 -12.34
N ARG A 173 36.22 7.45 -13.49
CA ARG A 173 36.82 6.69 -14.62
C ARG A 173 38.02 5.81 -14.22
N PRO A 174 39.06 6.32 -13.55
CA PRO A 174 40.20 5.50 -13.15
C PRO A 174 39.87 4.45 -12.07
N MET A 175 38.72 4.60 -11.38
CA MET A 175 38.30 3.70 -10.30
C MET A 175 37.47 2.52 -10.82
N LEU A 176 37.10 2.49 -12.11
CA LEU A 176 36.19 1.47 -12.67
C LEU A 176 36.65 0.04 -12.39
N THR A 177 37.94 -0.27 -12.53
CA THR A 177 38.47 -1.62 -12.22
C THR A 177 38.26 -1.99 -10.76
N SER A 178 38.56 -1.07 -9.83
CA SER A 178 38.34 -1.30 -8.39
C SER A 178 36.86 -1.42 -8.03
N ILE A 179 35.99 -0.70 -8.74
CA ILE A 179 34.54 -0.76 -8.58
C ILE A 179 34.03 -2.15 -9.01
N VAL A 180 34.47 -2.66 -10.17
CA VAL A 180 34.08 -3.99 -10.65
C VAL A 180 34.51 -5.07 -9.65
N GLN A 181 35.75 -4.99 -9.14
CA GLN A 181 36.23 -5.92 -8.11
C GLN A 181 35.36 -5.86 -6.83
N ALA A 182 35.03 -4.65 -6.35
CA ALA A 182 34.17 -4.49 -5.18
C ALA A 182 32.74 -5.04 -5.41
N ILE A 183 32.22 -4.94 -6.64
CA ILE A 183 30.93 -5.53 -7.03
C ILE A 183 31.02 -7.07 -7.00
N GLU A 184 32.11 -7.67 -7.48
CA GLU A 184 32.32 -9.12 -7.44
C GLU A 184 32.44 -9.66 -6.01
N GLU A 185 33.21 -8.99 -5.15
CA GLU A 185 33.34 -9.33 -3.73
C GLU A 185 31.99 -9.22 -3.01
N ALA A 186 31.24 -8.15 -3.28
CA ALA A 186 29.91 -7.98 -2.71
C ALA A 186 28.90 -9.02 -3.21
N ALA A 187 29.01 -9.46 -4.48
CA ALA A 187 28.17 -10.52 -5.02
C ALA A 187 28.36 -11.82 -4.24
N ALA A 188 29.62 -12.19 -3.94
CA ALA A 188 29.94 -13.38 -3.17
C ALA A 188 29.34 -13.33 -1.75
N ASP A 189 29.45 -12.18 -1.08
CA ASP A 189 28.86 -11.96 0.24
C ASP A 189 27.32 -11.99 0.23
N LEU A 190 26.70 -11.52 -0.87
CA LEU A 190 25.25 -11.46 -1.01
C LEU A 190 24.62 -12.85 -1.15
N VAL A 191 25.29 -13.81 -1.80
CA VAL A 191 24.79 -15.19 -1.93
C VAL A 191 24.44 -15.76 -0.56
N GLY A 192 25.37 -15.74 0.39
CA GLY A 192 25.13 -16.30 1.72
C GLY A 192 24.04 -15.57 2.50
N LYS A 193 23.91 -14.25 2.32
CA LYS A 193 22.85 -13.45 2.97
C LYS A 193 21.47 -13.73 2.37
N LEU A 194 21.38 -13.97 1.07
CA LEU A 194 20.12 -14.29 0.39
C LEU A 194 19.62 -15.68 0.80
N GLU A 195 20.50 -16.68 0.85
CA GLU A 195 20.14 -18.03 1.29
C GLU A 195 19.61 -18.07 2.73
N GLU A 196 20.23 -17.31 3.64
CA GLU A 196 19.71 -17.16 5.01
C GLU A 196 18.35 -16.45 5.01
N ALA A 197 18.21 -15.36 4.26
CA ALA A 197 16.96 -14.60 4.19
C ALA A 197 15.81 -15.42 3.61
N ASP A 198 16.06 -16.30 2.65
CA ASP A 198 15.05 -17.20 2.08
C ASP A 198 14.64 -18.29 3.06
N ARG A 199 15.57 -18.87 3.83
CA ARG A 199 15.25 -19.81 4.91
C ARG A 199 14.34 -19.19 5.97
N GLN A 200 14.67 -17.97 6.42
CA GLN A 200 13.85 -17.24 7.38
C GLN A 200 12.47 -16.88 6.81
N ALA A 201 12.40 -16.53 5.53
CA ALA A 201 11.15 -16.22 4.86
C ALA A 201 10.23 -17.43 4.75
N GLU A 202 10.77 -18.61 4.46
CA GLU A 202 9.99 -19.84 4.38
C GLU A 202 9.41 -20.21 5.75
N ILE A 203 10.23 -20.15 6.81
CA ILE A 203 9.76 -20.40 8.19
C ILE A 203 8.63 -19.43 8.55
N ALA A 204 8.84 -18.13 8.32
CA ALA A 204 7.83 -17.11 8.60
C ALA A 204 6.55 -17.30 7.76
N HIS A 205 6.68 -17.78 6.52
CA HIS A 205 5.54 -18.08 5.66
C HIS A 205 4.70 -19.24 6.22
N GLN A 206 5.36 -20.33 6.64
CA GLN A 206 4.69 -21.47 7.26
C GLN A 206 3.99 -21.08 8.58
N GLU A 207 4.67 -20.31 9.43
CA GLU A 207 4.09 -19.78 10.67
C GLU A 207 2.89 -18.87 10.38
N TRP A 208 2.99 -18.03 9.35
CA TRP A 208 1.90 -17.15 8.94
C TRP A 208 0.70 -17.95 8.44
N LEU A 209 0.89 -18.98 7.62
CA LEU A 209 -0.18 -19.86 7.15
C LEU A 209 -0.87 -20.57 8.32
N ALA A 210 -0.10 -21.12 9.25
CA ALA A 210 -0.64 -21.77 10.45
C ALA A 210 -1.42 -20.78 11.33
N ALA A 211 -0.90 -19.57 11.53
CA ALA A 211 -1.57 -18.52 12.30
C ALA A 211 -2.84 -17.99 11.61
N GLN A 212 -2.84 -17.91 10.27
CA GLN A 212 -4.04 -17.56 9.49
C GLN A 212 -5.13 -18.62 9.62
N GLU A 213 -4.77 -19.90 9.48
CA GLU A 213 -5.72 -21.00 9.62
C GLU A 213 -6.31 -21.06 11.04
N LYS A 214 -5.48 -20.88 12.07
CA LYS A 214 -5.95 -20.79 13.46
C LYS A 214 -6.92 -19.62 13.66
N ARG A 215 -6.60 -18.43 13.14
CA ARG A 215 -7.50 -17.26 13.20
C ARG A 215 -8.81 -17.51 12.49
N ARG A 216 -8.80 -18.11 11.30
CA ARG A 216 -10.02 -18.43 10.55
C ARG A 216 -10.94 -19.36 11.34
N ARG A 217 -10.38 -20.39 11.99
CA ARG A 217 -11.15 -21.31 12.85
C ARG A 217 -11.69 -20.62 14.11
N GLU A 218 -10.89 -19.78 14.75
CA GLU A 218 -11.33 -19.02 15.92
C GLU A 218 -12.45 -18.04 15.59
N ASP A 219 -12.34 -17.34 14.46
CA ASP A 219 -13.36 -16.41 13.99
C ASP A 219 -14.64 -17.13 13.54
N ASP A 220 -14.51 -18.29 12.89
CA ASP A 220 -15.65 -19.15 12.55
C ASP A 220 -16.39 -19.59 13.83
N ARG A 221 -15.68 -20.08 14.85
CA ARG A 221 -16.26 -20.43 16.15
C ARG A 221 -16.97 -19.24 16.80
N ARG A 222 -16.35 -18.06 16.79
CA ARG A 222 -16.98 -16.83 17.31
C ARG A 222 -18.27 -16.49 16.58
N ARG A 223 -18.30 -16.64 15.25
CA ARG A 223 -19.52 -16.40 14.45
C ARG A 223 -20.61 -17.42 14.73
N VAL A 224 -20.25 -18.69 14.96
CA VAL A 224 -21.21 -19.70 15.42
C VAL A 224 -21.82 -19.30 16.76
N GLU A 225 -20.99 -19.01 17.76
CA GLU A 225 -21.45 -18.57 19.09
C GLU A 225 -22.33 -17.31 19.01
N GLN A 226 -21.93 -16.34 18.18
CA GLN A 226 -22.69 -15.12 17.94
C GLN A 226 -24.05 -15.43 17.28
N SER A 227 -24.09 -16.30 16.27
CA SER A 227 -25.34 -16.69 15.59
C SER A 227 -26.34 -17.34 16.56
N VAL A 228 -25.85 -18.15 17.49
CA VAL A 228 -26.68 -18.79 18.53
C VAL A 228 -27.23 -17.73 19.48
N ARG A 229 -26.38 -16.82 19.96
CA ARG A 229 -26.80 -15.74 20.86
C ARG A 229 -27.83 -14.83 20.21
N GLU A 230 -27.56 -14.34 19.01
CA GLU A 230 -28.46 -13.45 18.28
C GLU A 230 -29.78 -14.14 17.92
N SER A 231 -29.75 -15.45 17.60
CA SER A 231 -30.96 -16.23 17.37
C SER A 231 -31.81 -16.34 18.64
N GLN A 232 -31.19 -16.54 19.80
CA GLN A 232 -31.89 -16.60 21.10
C GLN A 232 -32.49 -15.24 21.47
N GLU A 233 -31.72 -14.17 21.34
CA GLU A 233 -32.18 -12.79 21.58
C GLU A 233 -33.36 -12.44 20.66
N HIS A 234 -33.27 -12.80 19.39
CA HIS A 234 -34.35 -12.60 18.43
C HIS A 234 -35.62 -13.37 18.79
N LEU A 235 -35.49 -14.64 19.24
CA LEU A 235 -36.65 -15.43 19.69
C LEU A 235 -37.32 -14.78 20.90
N LEU A 236 -36.53 -14.30 21.87
CA LEU A 236 -37.05 -13.59 23.04
C LEU A 236 -37.78 -12.30 22.65
N GLN A 237 -37.24 -11.53 21.71
CA GLN A 237 -37.90 -10.33 21.18
C GLN A 237 -39.24 -10.67 20.51
N ILE A 238 -39.31 -11.75 19.74
CA ILE A 238 -40.53 -12.23 19.10
C ILE A 238 -41.59 -12.61 20.16
N ILE A 239 -41.19 -13.34 21.21
CA ILE A 239 -42.08 -13.71 22.32
C ILE A 239 -42.61 -12.46 23.02
N GLN A 240 -41.75 -11.46 23.29
CA GLN A 240 -42.15 -10.20 23.92
C GLN A 240 -43.12 -9.40 23.05
N GLN A 241 -42.85 -9.29 21.75
CA GLN A 241 -43.74 -8.61 20.80
C GLN A 241 -45.12 -9.29 20.74
N TRP A 242 -45.14 -10.62 20.65
CA TRP A 242 -46.40 -11.37 20.65
C TRP A 242 -47.17 -11.22 21.97
N SER A 243 -46.48 -11.26 23.12
CA SER A 243 -47.10 -11.01 24.43
C SER A 243 -47.78 -9.64 24.48
N HIS A 244 -47.13 -8.60 23.93
CA HIS A 244 -47.71 -7.27 23.87
C HIS A 244 -48.97 -7.20 22.99
N VAL A 245 -48.96 -7.84 21.82
CA VAL A 245 -50.16 -7.91 20.96
C VAL A 245 -51.29 -8.64 21.67
N MET A 246 -50.99 -9.73 22.38
CA MET A 246 -51.99 -10.48 23.16
C MET A 246 -52.58 -9.66 24.31
N GLU A 247 -51.78 -8.87 25.02
CA GLU A 247 -52.26 -7.96 26.05
C GLU A 247 -53.24 -6.92 25.48
N VAL A 248 -52.91 -6.32 24.33
CA VAL A 248 -53.80 -5.37 23.68
C VAL A 248 -55.09 -6.06 23.19
N GLU A 249 -55.01 -7.24 22.59
CA GLU A 249 -56.20 -8.00 22.18
C GLU A 249 -57.10 -8.39 23.37
N GLN A 250 -56.53 -8.77 24.51
CA GLN A 250 -57.31 -9.03 25.73
C GLN A 250 -58.04 -7.78 26.23
N PHE A 251 -57.38 -6.61 26.15
CA PHE A 251 -58.02 -5.34 26.46
C PHE A 251 -59.17 -5.03 25.48
N LEU A 252 -58.95 -5.17 24.17
CA LEU A 252 -59.98 -4.94 23.16
C LEU A 252 -61.16 -5.90 23.32
N ALA A 253 -60.90 -7.18 23.60
CA ALA A 253 -61.94 -8.17 23.90
C ALA A 253 -62.75 -7.80 25.16
N SER A 254 -62.08 -7.25 26.19
CA SER A 254 -62.75 -6.78 27.41
C SER A 254 -63.64 -5.56 27.15
N VAL A 255 -63.21 -4.64 26.27
CA VAL A 255 -64.02 -3.50 25.82
C VAL A 255 -65.23 -3.98 25.02
N GLU A 256 -65.04 -4.94 24.12
CA GLU A 256 -66.12 -5.55 23.32
C GLU A 256 -67.18 -6.20 24.23
N ALA A 257 -66.76 -6.96 25.23
CA ALA A 257 -67.66 -7.60 26.19
C ALA A 257 -68.51 -6.59 26.98
N ARG A 258 -67.92 -5.47 27.43
CA ARG A 258 -68.67 -4.40 28.13
C ARG A 258 -69.58 -3.59 27.22
N THR A 259 -69.25 -3.53 25.93
CA THR A 259 -70.09 -2.83 24.94
C THR A 259 -71.39 -3.58 24.68
N ALA A 260 -71.43 -4.89 24.91
CA ALA A 260 -72.64 -5.70 24.77
C ALA A 260 -73.79 -5.27 25.72
N ASP A 261 -73.46 -4.66 26.87
CA ASP A 261 -74.41 -4.24 27.89
C ASP A 261 -74.94 -2.80 27.69
N LEU A 262 -74.42 -2.04 26.73
CA LEU A 262 -74.82 -0.64 26.47
C LEU A 262 -76.11 -0.54 25.62
N PRO A 263 -76.82 0.60 25.58
CA PRO A 263 -77.94 0.84 24.66
C PRO A 263 -77.49 0.81 23.18
N ALA A 264 -78.39 0.43 22.26
CA ALA A 264 -78.05 0.19 20.86
C ALA A 264 -77.41 1.39 20.13
N ASP A 265 -77.84 2.62 20.45
CA ASP A 265 -77.34 3.86 19.83
C ASP A 265 -75.86 4.14 20.14
N ASP A 266 -75.35 3.62 21.27
CA ASP A 266 -73.95 3.83 21.68
C ASP A 266 -73.01 2.68 21.22
N ARG A 267 -73.55 1.55 20.73
CA ARG A 267 -72.76 0.36 20.37
C ARG A 267 -72.02 0.47 19.04
N GLU A 268 -72.69 1.02 18.02
CA GLU A 268 -72.15 1.16 16.66
C GLU A 268 -70.82 1.94 16.61
N PRO A 269 -70.71 3.16 17.17
CA PRO A 269 -69.45 3.93 17.10
C PRO A 269 -68.29 3.26 17.86
N ILE A 270 -68.58 2.43 18.87
CA ILE A 270 -67.55 1.68 19.61
C ILE A 270 -67.08 0.47 18.80
N ARG A 271 -67.98 -0.24 18.10
CA ARG A 271 -67.63 -1.34 17.21
C ARG A 271 -66.74 -0.90 16.05
N ASP A 272 -67.05 0.23 15.41
CA ASP A 272 -66.23 0.77 14.34
C ASP A 272 -64.80 1.07 14.82
N ARG A 273 -64.66 1.63 16.02
CA ARG A 273 -63.34 1.89 16.63
C ARG A 273 -62.60 0.60 16.98
N LEU A 274 -63.28 -0.44 17.46
CA LEU A 274 -62.68 -1.75 17.72
C LEU A 274 -62.15 -2.39 16.43
N THR A 275 -62.90 -2.30 15.34
CA THR A 275 -62.45 -2.81 14.02
C THR A 275 -61.20 -2.07 13.53
N LEU A 276 -61.16 -0.74 13.66
CA LEU A 276 -59.98 0.05 13.32
C LEU A 276 -58.77 -0.29 14.20
N ALA A 277 -58.99 -0.51 15.51
CA ALA A 277 -57.92 -0.89 16.44
C ALA A 277 -57.32 -2.27 16.10
N ARG A 278 -58.17 -3.26 15.79
CA ARG A 278 -57.71 -4.59 15.35
C ARG A 278 -56.98 -4.56 14.01
N ALA A 279 -57.46 -3.75 13.06
CA ALA A 279 -56.78 -3.53 11.79
C ALA A 279 -55.40 -2.87 11.97
N PHE A 280 -55.25 -1.98 12.95
CA PHE A 280 -53.98 -1.32 13.27
C PHE A 280 -52.94 -2.27 13.89
N LEU A 281 -53.38 -3.27 14.66
CA LEU A 281 -52.49 -4.28 15.27
C LEU A 281 -51.91 -5.26 14.24
N GLY A 282 -52.46 -5.34 13.03
CA GLY A 282 -51.95 -6.17 11.95
C GLY A 282 -52.15 -7.67 12.22
N THR A 283 -51.17 -8.50 11.84
CA THR A 283 -51.22 -9.96 12.02
C THR A 283 -51.16 -10.34 13.50
N GLN A 284 -52.20 -11.02 13.97
CA GLN A 284 -52.31 -11.55 15.33
C GLN A 284 -51.98 -13.04 15.42
N ASN A 285 -51.61 -13.64 14.28
CA ASN A 285 -51.35 -15.06 14.17
C ASN A 285 -49.96 -15.38 14.74
N PRO A 286 -49.85 -16.22 15.80
CA PRO A 286 -48.57 -16.57 16.40
C PRO A 286 -47.60 -17.25 15.43
N LEU A 287 -48.12 -17.90 14.39
CA LEU A 287 -47.28 -18.54 13.37
C LEU A 287 -46.49 -17.52 12.54
N ASP A 288 -47.05 -16.34 12.27
CA ASP A 288 -46.37 -15.31 11.48
C ASP A 288 -45.18 -14.72 12.27
N PHE A 289 -45.36 -14.56 13.59
CA PHE A 289 -44.29 -14.16 14.51
C PHE A 289 -43.18 -15.22 14.59
N PHE A 290 -43.55 -16.50 14.68
CA PHE A 290 -42.58 -17.59 14.75
C PHE A 290 -41.83 -17.77 13.43
N LEU A 291 -42.50 -17.60 12.28
CA LEU A 291 -41.86 -17.67 10.96
C LEU A 291 -40.91 -16.49 10.69
N ALA A 292 -41.07 -15.37 11.40
CA ALA A 292 -40.12 -14.27 11.35
C ALA A 292 -38.80 -14.59 12.08
N TRP A 293 -38.78 -15.59 12.97
CA TRP A 293 -37.58 -16.01 13.68
C TRP A 293 -36.56 -16.67 12.75
N LYS A 294 -35.33 -16.16 12.78
CA LYS A 294 -34.19 -16.75 12.07
C LYS A 294 -33.38 -17.66 12.98
N THR A 295 -33.22 -18.92 12.58
CA THR A 295 -32.43 -19.92 13.30
C THR A 295 -30.92 -19.63 13.24
N PRO A 296 -30.09 -20.21 14.14
CA PRO A 296 -28.65 -20.00 14.09
C PRO A 296 -28.04 -20.45 12.75
N GLY A 297 -28.52 -21.57 12.21
CA GLY A 297 -28.07 -22.11 10.93
C GLY A 297 -28.41 -21.21 9.74
N GLU A 298 -29.57 -20.53 9.76
CA GLU A 298 -29.92 -19.55 8.72
C GLU A 298 -29.12 -18.24 8.83
N ARG A 299 -28.61 -17.93 10.03
CA ARG A 299 -27.78 -16.74 10.28
C ARG A 299 -26.32 -16.98 9.91
N TYR A 300 -25.79 -18.15 10.23
CA TYR A 300 -24.41 -18.50 9.93
C TYR A 300 -24.25 -20.00 9.71
N HIS A 301 -23.67 -20.35 8.56
CA HIS A 301 -23.22 -21.70 8.27
C HIS A 301 -21.72 -21.82 8.59
N PRO A 302 -21.33 -22.69 9.53
CA PRO A 302 -19.92 -22.91 9.86
C PRO A 302 -19.15 -23.33 8.61
N VAL A 303 -18.01 -22.68 8.39
CA VAL A 303 -17.09 -23.05 7.30
C VAL A 303 -16.26 -24.27 7.72
N TYR A 304 -16.00 -24.40 9.03
CA TYR A 304 -15.30 -25.54 9.60
C TYR A 304 -16.31 -26.39 10.39
N PRO A 305 -16.53 -27.67 10.01
CA PRO A 305 -17.41 -28.54 10.77
C PRO A 305 -16.82 -28.83 12.15
N GLU A 306 -17.65 -28.82 13.20
CA GLU A 306 -17.23 -29.23 14.55
C GLU A 306 -16.72 -30.69 14.60
N ASN A 307 -17.11 -31.52 13.62
CA ASN A 307 -16.67 -32.90 13.48
C ASN A 307 -15.41 -33.00 12.60
N GLY A 308 -14.27 -32.55 13.13
CA GLY A 308 -12.96 -33.08 12.72
C GLY A 308 -12.74 -34.46 13.35
N PRO A 309 -12.08 -35.42 12.67
CA PRO A 309 -11.94 -36.79 13.16
C PRO A 309 -10.94 -36.80 14.31
N GLU A 310 -11.41 -36.85 15.55
CA GLU A 310 -10.70 -37.35 16.75
C GLU A 310 -11.46 -36.86 17.99
N GLN A 311 -12.43 -37.67 18.46
CA GLN A 311 -12.82 -37.76 19.89
C GLN A 311 -13.96 -38.75 20.19
N HIS A 312 -14.31 -39.70 19.32
CA HIS A 312 -15.06 -40.90 19.73
C HIS A 312 -14.09 -41.96 20.28
N ALA A 313 -13.34 -41.60 21.32
CA ALA A 313 -12.66 -42.57 22.17
C ALA A 313 -13.57 -42.89 23.37
N THR A 314 -14.28 -44.01 23.22
CA THR A 314 -14.54 -44.96 24.30
C THR A 314 -15.29 -44.46 25.53
N LEU A 315 -16.62 -44.37 25.42
CA LEU A 315 -17.51 -44.73 26.54
C LEU A 315 -18.29 -45.98 26.15
N GLY A 316 -17.57 -47.12 26.18
CA GLY A 316 -18.18 -48.44 26.21
C GLY A 316 -18.93 -48.59 27.52
N LEU A 317 -20.23 -48.31 27.48
CA LEU A 317 -21.19 -48.67 28.52
C LEU A 317 -21.22 -50.20 28.64
N ASP A 318 -20.50 -50.71 29.63
CA ASP A 318 -20.61 -52.09 30.07
C ASP A 318 -21.97 -52.28 30.78
N ARG A 319 -22.90 -52.88 30.06
CA ARG A 319 -24.16 -53.41 30.59
C ARG A 319 -24.22 -54.90 30.25
N ARG A 320 -23.69 -55.77 31.12
CA ARG A 320 -24.22 -57.14 31.32
C ARG A 320 -24.15 -57.55 32.79
N THR A 321 -25.25 -57.42 33.51
CA THR A 321 -26.20 -58.51 33.86
C THR A 321 -25.78 -59.28 35.11
N ILE A 322 -26.33 -58.86 36.25
CA ILE A 322 -26.51 -59.72 37.42
C ILE A 322 -27.70 -60.64 37.11
N GLN A 323 -27.48 -61.96 37.09
CA GLN A 323 -28.54 -62.93 37.29
C GLN A 323 -28.06 -64.03 38.25
N ARG A 324 -28.87 -64.21 39.29
CA ARG A 324 -28.76 -65.13 40.43
C ARG A 324 -28.94 -66.61 40.06
N ASP A 325 -28.57 -67.43 41.04
CA ASP A 325 -28.94 -68.84 41.29
C ASP A 325 -28.22 -69.86 40.38
N ARG A 326 -27.55 -70.91 40.89
CA ARG A 326 -27.80 -71.74 42.07
C ARG A 326 -26.52 -72.48 42.47
#